data_AF-A0A914W1U0-F1
#
_entry.id   AF-A0A914W1U0-F1
#
_cell.length_a   1.000
_cell.length_b   1.000
_cell.length_c   1.000
_cell.angle_alpha   90.00
_cell.angle_beta   90.00
_cell.angle_gamma   90.00
#
_symmetry.space_group_name_H-M   'P 1'
#
loop_
_entity.id
_entity.type
_entity.pdbx_description
1 polymer ?
#
loop_
_entity_poly.entity_id
_entity_poly.type
_entity_poly.pdbx_seq_one_letter_code
_entity_poly.pdbx_strand_id
1 'polypeptide(L)'
;MPTCRRRRLISEMRAAFQRRAQNTTPTDRLSFAHRWLRQSPKVLSLPFKASVKRAERSNAIDLFVTGDVGKDVPVETWQANFEKPVDLLTEDEKREWIAEMNEVVLSSDAFFPFRDNIDHAKQYGVKYIASPGGSAKDDEVIGACNEHDIVLIHTGVRLFHH
;
A
#
# COMPACT_ATOMS: atom_id res chain seq x y z
N MET A 1 -12.01 -15.50 29.00
CA MET A 1 -10.79 -15.13 28.25
C MET A 1 -11.20 -14.86 26.81
N PRO A 2 -11.12 -13.63 26.30
CA PRO A 2 -11.58 -13.33 24.96
C PRO A 2 -10.61 -13.90 23.93
N THR A 3 -11.18 -14.60 22.97
CA THR A 3 -10.55 -15.35 21.90
C THR A 3 -9.78 -14.43 20.95
N CYS A 4 -8.53 -14.82 20.67
CA CYS A 4 -7.64 -14.19 19.70
C CYS A 4 -8.27 -14.27 18.29
N ARG A 5 -9.11 -13.30 17.92
CA ARG A 5 -9.49 -13.06 16.52
C ARG A 5 -8.27 -12.48 15.82
N ARG A 6 -7.64 -13.28 14.97
CA ARG A 6 -6.60 -12.86 14.01
C ARG A 6 -7.16 -11.77 13.09
N ARG A 7 -7.05 -10.50 13.49
CA ARG A 7 -6.82 -9.38 12.57
C ARG A 7 -5.37 -8.94 12.74
N ARG A 8 -4.43 -9.78 12.29
CA ARG A 8 -3.08 -9.29 11.97
C ARG A 8 -3.17 -8.68 10.57
N LEU A 9 -3.66 -7.45 10.49
CA LEU A 9 -3.35 -6.58 9.36
C LEU A 9 -1.93 -6.03 9.60
N ILE A 10 -0.93 -6.92 9.66
CA ILE A 10 0.44 -6.49 9.41
C ILE A 10 0.54 -6.49 7.89
N SER A 11 0.10 -5.39 7.26
CA SER A 11 0.45 -5.15 5.86
C SER A 11 1.95 -4.92 5.83
N GLU A 12 2.74 -5.98 5.63
CA GLU A 12 4.19 -5.89 5.50
C GLU A 12 4.52 -4.96 4.33
N MET A 13 5.15 -3.83 4.66
CA MET A 13 5.72 -2.91 3.70
C MET A 13 7.07 -3.46 3.24
N ARG A 14 7.07 -4.33 2.23
CA ARG A 14 8.31 -4.75 1.56
C ARG A 14 8.62 -3.79 0.40
N ALA A 15 9.72 -3.06 0.57
CA ALA A 15 10.60 -2.54 -0.48
C ALA A 15 10.06 -1.51 -1.50
N ALA A 16 9.12 -0.63 -1.15
CA ALA A 16 8.75 0.49 -2.03
C ALA A 16 9.31 1.86 -1.59
N PHE A 17 9.77 2.00 -0.34
CA PHE A 17 10.08 3.31 0.23
C PHE A 17 11.54 3.77 0.00
N GLN A 18 12.43 2.86 -0.40
CA GLN A 18 13.88 3.13 -0.55
C GLN A 18 14.30 3.67 -1.92
N ARG A 19 13.47 3.54 -2.94
CA ARG A 19 13.78 4.16 -4.24
C ARG A 19 13.54 5.65 -4.09
N ARG A 20 14.65 6.40 -3.99
CA ARG A 20 14.78 7.87 -3.99
C ARG A 20 13.48 8.56 -4.43
N ALA A 21 13.01 9.53 -3.66
CA ALA A 21 11.93 10.45 -4.02
C ALA A 21 12.07 11.10 -5.42
N GLN A 22 13.22 10.93 -6.09
CA GLN A 22 13.52 11.43 -7.44
C GLN A 22 13.43 10.37 -8.57
N ASN A 23 13.46 9.05 -8.29
CA ASN A 23 13.54 8.00 -9.32
C ASN A 23 12.52 6.85 -9.17
N THR A 24 11.40 7.07 -8.47
CA THR A 24 10.26 6.13 -8.57
C THR A 24 9.53 6.39 -9.87
N THR A 25 9.59 5.43 -10.80
CA THR A 25 8.64 5.39 -11.91
C THR A 25 7.21 5.36 -11.33
N PRO A 26 6.20 5.89 -12.05
CA PRO A 26 4.81 5.93 -11.57
C PRO A 26 4.30 4.57 -11.05
N THR A 27 4.86 3.48 -11.59
CA THR A 27 4.62 2.09 -11.21
C THR A 27 4.96 1.73 -9.76
N ASP A 28 5.98 2.32 -9.13
CA ASP A 28 6.37 1.98 -7.75
C ASP A 28 5.48 2.65 -6.70
N ARG A 29 4.93 3.84 -7.00
CA ARG A 29 3.96 4.56 -6.15
C ARG A 29 2.63 3.82 -5.99
N LEU A 30 2.38 2.86 -6.88
CA LEU A 30 1.10 2.19 -7.04
C LEU A 30 1.00 0.85 -6.31
N SER A 31 2.07 0.28 -5.74
CA SER A 31 2.01 -1.09 -5.21
C SER A 31 1.24 -1.24 -3.89
N PHE A 32 1.42 -0.30 -2.94
CA PHE A 32 0.87 -0.42 -1.59
C PHE A 32 -0.62 -0.04 -1.53
N ALA A 33 -0.98 1.11 -2.09
CA ALA A 33 -2.37 1.53 -2.23
C ALA A 33 -3.19 0.48 -2.98
N HIS A 34 -2.65 -0.12 -4.05
CA HIS A 34 -3.33 -1.21 -4.75
C HIS A 34 -3.47 -2.46 -3.89
N ARG A 35 -2.45 -2.84 -3.11
CA ARG A 35 -2.56 -3.98 -2.18
C ARG A 35 -3.66 -3.74 -1.14
N TRP A 36 -3.78 -2.53 -0.62
CA TRP A 36 -4.85 -2.16 0.31
C TRP A 36 -6.23 -2.15 -0.34
N LEU A 37 -6.35 -1.61 -1.55
CA LEU A 37 -7.59 -1.59 -2.33
C LEU A 37 -8.11 -2.99 -2.66
N ARG A 38 -7.22 -3.99 -2.80
CA ARG A 38 -7.62 -5.40 -2.95
C ARG A 38 -8.35 -5.96 -1.73
N GLN A 39 -8.18 -5.36 -0.56
CA GLN A 39 -8.88 -5.73 0.67
C GLN A 39 -10.23 -5.00 0.81
N SER A 40 -10.60 -4.14 -0.14
CA SER A 40 -11.88 -3.44 -0.10
C SER A 40 -13.06 -4.43 -0.14
N PRO A 41 -14.17 -4.14 0.56
CA PRO A 41 -15.35 -5.01 0.56
C PRO A 41 -15.84 -5.29 -0.85
N LYS A 42 -15.82 -4.28 -1.74
CA LYS A 42 -16.21 -4.41 -3.14
C LYS A 42 -15.36 -5.44 -3.91
N VAL A 43 -14.04 -5.43 -3.71
CA VAL A 43 -13.14 -6.41 -4.36
C VAL A 43 -13.34 -7.81 -3.81
N LEU A 44 -13.50 -7.94 -2.49
CA LEU A 44 -13.71 -9.23 -1.83
C LEU A 44 -15.07 -9.86 -2.17
N SER A 45 -16.08 -9.03 -2.45
CA SER A 45 -17.43 -9.48 -2.83
C SER A 45 -17.66 -9.59 -4.34
N LEU A 46 -16.60 -9.58 -5.16
CA LEU A 46 -16.75 -9.66 -6.62
C LEU A 46 -17.38 -11.00 -7.06
N PRO A 47 -18.49 -10.98 -7.81
CA PRO A 47 -19.21 -12.18 -8.22
C PRO A 47 -18.55 -12.84 -9.44
N PHE A 48 -17.38 -13.46 -9.26
CA PHE A 48 -16.71 -14.20 -10.32
C PHE A 48 -17.49 -15.45 -10.75
N LYS A 49 -17.57 -15.71 -12.05
CA LYS A 49 -18.10 -16.98 -12.57
C LYS A 49 -17.25 -18.15 -12.09
N ALA A 50 -17.90 -19.27 -11.75
CA ALA A 50 -17.22 -20.48 -11.29
C ALA A 50 -16.18 -21.03 -12.29
N SER A 51 -16.37 -20.80 -13.59
CA SER A 51 -15.49 -21.27 -14.67
C SER A 51 -14.15 -20.52 -14.79
N VAL A 52 -14.04 -19.33 -14.19
CA VAL A 52 -12.86 -18.45 -14.37
C VAL A 52 -11.68 -18.98 -13.56
N LYS A 53 -10.52 -19.10 -14.22
CA LYS A 53 -9.29 -19.61 -13.59
C LYS A 53 -8.72 -18.60 -12.60
N ARG A 54 -7.96 -19.08 -11.62
CA ARG A 54 -7.32 -18.22 -10.59
C ARG A 54 -6.47 -17.09 -11.19
N ALA A 55 -5.74 -17.35 -12.27
CA ALA A 55 -4.91 -16.34 -12.94
C ALA A 55 -5.77 -15.20 -13.55
N GLU A 56 -6.86 -15.55 -14.22
CA GLU A 56 -7.79 -14.59 -14.81
C GLU A 56 -8.49 -13.76 -13.72
N ARG A 57 -8.88 -14.39 -12.60
CA ARG A 57 -9.42 -13.66 -11.43
C ARG A 57 -8.42 -12.65 -10.89
N SER A 58 -7.15 -13.03 -10.75
CA SER A 58 -6.10 -12.13 -10.29
C SER A 58 -5.96 -10.93 -11.24
N ASN A 59 -5.84 -11.18 -12.55
CA ASN A 59 -5.68 -10.12 -13.53
C ASN A 59 -6.90 -9.17 -13.56
N ALA A 60 -8.11 -9.72 -13.43
CA ALA A 60 -9.32 -8.91 -13.38
C ALA A 60 -9.37 -8.00 -12.14
N ILE A 61 -8.91 -8.49 -10.98
CA ILE A 61 -8.80 -7.67 -9.76
C ILE A 61 -7.74 -6.57 -9.94
N ASP A 62 -6.61 -6.90 -10.56
CA ASP A 62 -5.51 -5.95 -10.78
C ASP A 62 -5.97 -4.78 -11.64
N LEU A 63 -6.61 -5.06 -12.77
CA LEU A 63 -7.19 -4.06 -13.68
C LEU A 63 -8.25 -3.19 -12.99
N PHE A 64 -9.09 -3.81 -12.14
CA PHE A 64 -10.13 -3.10 -11.39
C PHE A 64 -9.55 -2.10 -10.39
N VAL A 65 -8.49 -2.51 -9.69
CA VAL A 65 -7.85 -1.68 -8.67
C VAL A 65 -7.00 -0.57 -9.30
N THR A 66 -6.29 -0.85 -10.40
CA THR A 66 -5.47 0.15 -11.09
C THR A 66 -6.33 1.17 -11.84
N GLY A 67 -7.59 0.83 -12.18
CA GLY A 67 -8.47 1.68 -12.96
C GLY A 67 -8.14 1.66 -14.46
N ASP A 68 -7.47 0.61 -14.94
CA ASP A 68 -7.12 0.44 -16.36
C ASP A 68 -8.16 -0.39 -17.13
N VAL A 69 -9.30 -0.70 -16.50
CA VAL A 69 -10.47 -1.27 -17.18
C VAL A 69 -10.93 -0.30 -18.28
N GLY A 70 -10.89 -0.73 -19.54
CA GLY A 70 -11.22 0.07 -20.72
C GLY A 70 -10.03 0.72 -21.44
N LYS A 71 -8.81 0.66 -20.90
CA LYS A 71 -7.60 1.10 -21.62
C LYS A 71 -6.96 -0.06 -22.39
N ASP A 72 -6.57 -1.11 -21.67
CA ASP A 72 -5.87 -2.27 -22.25
C ASP A 72 -6.83 -3.42 -22.58
N VAL A 73 -7.94 -3.51 -21.83
CA VAL A 73 -8.97 -4.55 -22.00
C VAL A 73 -10.32 -3.86 -22.08
N PRO A 74 -11.15 -4.16 -23.12
CA PRO A 74 -12.51 -3.64 -23.21
C PRO A 74 -13.32 -3.97 -21.94
N VAL A 75 -14.15 -3.01 -21.50
CA VAL A 75 -14.99 -3.17 -20.29
C VAL A 75 -15.86 -4.43 -20.39
N GLU A 76 -16.36 -4.73 -21.59
CA GLU A 76 -17.17 -5.91 -21.90
C GLU A 76 -16.43 -7.23 -21.61
N THR A 77 -15.18 -7.34 -22.06
CA THR A 77 -14.33 -8.51 -21.85
C THR A 77 -14.00 -8.69 -20.38
N TRP A 78 -13.81 -7.59 -19.64
CA TRP A 78 -13.60 -7.64 -18.20
C TRP A 78 -14.89 -8.06 -17.48
N GLN A 79 -16.04 -7.48 -17.84
CA GLN A 79 -17.36 -7.80 -17.29
C GLN A 79 -17.77 -9.26 -17.55
N ALA A 80 -17.31 -9.87 -18.64
CA ALA A 80 -17.58 -11.27 -18.97
C ALA A 80 -17.07 -12.27 -17.91
N ASN A 81 -16.12 -11.86 -17.06
CA ASN A 81 -15.61 -12.69 -15.96
C ASN A 81 -16.59 -12.79 -14.77
N PHE A 82 -17.60 -11.93 -14.69
CA PHE A 82 -18.50 -11.81 -13.55
C PHE A 82 -19.92 -12.31 -13.88
N GLU A 83 -20.61 -12.85 -12.89
CA GLU A 83 -21.99 -13.32 -13.01
C GLU A 83 -23.00 -12.16 -13.07
N LYS A 84 -22.68 -11.06 -12.39
CA LYS A 84 -23.46 -9.82 -12.38
C LYS A 84 -22.58 -8.66 -12.86
N PRO A 85 -23.13 -7.66 -13.57
CA PRO A 85 -22.37 -6.47 -13.90
C PRO A 85 -21.90 -5.78 -12.61
N VAL A 86 -20.63 -5.38 -12.60
CA VAL A 86 -19.98 -4.72 -11.47
C VAL A 86 -19.63 -3.30 -11.88
N ASP A 87 -20.00 -2.34 -11.03
CA ASP A 87 -19.64 -0.94 -11.21
C ASP A 87 -18.16 -0.71 -10.87
N LEU A 88 -17.51 0.14 -11.65
CA LEU A 88 -16.11 0.51 -11.43
C LEU A 88 -15.95 1.35 -10.16
N LEU A 89 -14.80 1.20 -9.50
CA LEU A 89 -14.41 2.05 -8.37
C LEU A 89 -14.22 3.50 -8.86
N THR A 90 -14.91 4.44 -8.23
CA THR A 90 -14.62 5.86 -8.45
C THR A 90 -13.32 6.25 -7.76
N GLU A 91 -12.67 7.31 -8.24
CA GLU A 91 -11.43 7.80 -7.61
C GLU A 91 -11.66 8.28 -6.18
N ASP A 92 -12.85 8.77 -5.87
CA ASP A 92 -13.21 9.20 -4.50
C ASP A 92 -13.35 8.00 -3.55
N GLU A 93 -14.01 6.92 -3.99
CA GLU A 93 -14.10 5.68 -3.20
C GLU A 93 -12.72 5.07 -2.94
N LYS A 94 -11.80 5.16 -3.91
CA LYS A 94 -10.41 4.71 -3.72
C LYS A 94 -9.71 5.54 -2.65
N ARG A 95 -9.87 6.87 -2.69
CA ARG A 95 -9.25 7.78 -1.70
C ARG A 95 -9.80 7.55 -0.30
N GLU A 96 -11.11 7.41 -0.16
CA GLU A 96 -11.78 7.12 1.11
C GLU A 96 -11.26 5.81 1.70
N TRP A 97 -11.20 4.75 0.89
CA TRP A 97 -10.68 3.46 1.33
C TRP A 97 -9.20 3.53 1.76
N ILE A 98 -8.37 4.25 1.01
CA ILE A 98 -6.96 4.44 1.36
C ILE A 98 -6.83 5.23 2.67
N ALA A 99 -7.69 6.22 2.90
CA ALA A 99 -7.67 7.04 4.12
C ALA A 99 -8.05 6.25 5.39
N GLU A 100 -8.83 5.17 5.27
CA GLU A 100 -9.15 4.29 6.41
C GLU A 100 -7.94 3.46 6.91
N MET A 101 -6.87 3.39 6.12
CA MET A 101 -5.70 2.60 6.45
C MET A 101 -4.96 3.16 7.67
N ASN A 102 -4.71 2.29 8.64
CA ASN A 102 -4.08 2.65 9.91
C ASN A 102 -3.17 1.53 10.42
N GLU A 103 -2.33 1.88 11.40
CA GLU A 103 -1.42 0.95 12.08
C GLU A 103 -0.39 0.28 11.17
N VAL A 104 0.04 0.99 10.12
CA VAL A 104 1.04 0.48 9.19
C VAL A 104 2.44 0.61 9.81
N VAL A 105 3.27 -0.40 9.55
CA VAL A 105 4.68 -0.44 9.97
C VAL A 105 5.57 -0.28 8.74
N LEU A 106 6.51 0.66 8.82
CA LEU A 106 7.50 0.97 7.79
C LEU A 106 8.89 0.59 8.31
N SER A 107 9.64 -0.20 7.54
CA SER A 107 11.04 -0.48 7.82
C SER A 107 11.90 -0.06 6.64
N SER A 108 13.02 0.62 6.93
CA SER A 108 14.03 1.00 5.94
C SER A 108 15.36 0.28 6.23
N ASP A 109 16.08 -0.11 5.18
CA ASP A 109 17.40 -0.75 5.20
C ASP A 109 18.52 0.29 5.37
N ALA A 110 18.22 1.54 4.99
CA ALA A 110 19.06 2.73 5.03
C ALA A 110 18.38 3.86 5.82
N PHE A 111 19.17 4.87 6.18
CA PHE A 111 18.68 6.06 6.88
C PHE A 111 17.79 6.93 5.98
N PHE A 112 16.90 7.72 6.59
CA PHE A 112 16.10 8.69 5.88
C PHE A 112 16.89 9.99 5.69
N PRO A 113 17.06 10.50 4.46
CA PRO A 113 17.84 11.72 4.24
C PRO A 113 17.08 13.01 4.63
N PHE A 114 15.74 12.99 4.56
CA PHE A 114 14.88 14.16 4.76
C PHE A 114 13.54 13.78 5.39
N ARG A 115 12.88 14.77 6.03
CA ARG A 115 11.56 14.64 6.67
C ARG A 115 10.41 14.26 5.73
N ASP A 116 10.51 14.59 4.44
CA ASP A 116 9.47 14.36 3.42
C ASP A 116 9.02 12.89 3.36
N ASN A 117 9.95 11.99 3.68
CA ASN A 117 9.71 10.56 3.80
C ASN A 117 8.68 10.24 4.91
N ILE A 118 8.78 10.91 6.05
CA ILE A 118 7.87 10.73 7.18
C ILE A 118 6.50 11.35 6.85
N ASP A 119 6.50 12.55 6.28
CA ASP A 119 5.28 13.25 5.89
C ASP A 119 4.48 12.43 4.84
N HIS A 120 5.18 11.79 3.89
CA HIS A 120 4.55 10.90 2.92
C HIS A 120 4.07 9.58 3.56
N ALA A 121 4.86 8.98 4.45
CA ALA A 121 4.48 7.75 5.15
C ALA A 121 3.19 7.95 5.99
N LYS A 122 3.01 9.13 6.59
CA LYS A 122 1.81 9.48 7.35
C LYS A 122 0.53 9.38 6.52
N GLN A 123 0.58 9.75 5.24
CA GLN A 123 -0.59 9.69 4.33
C GLN A 123 -1.12 8.26 4.15
N TYR A 124 -0.29 7.25 4.43
CA TYR A 124 -0.64 5.84 4.32
C TYR A 124 -0.90 5.18 5.69
N GLY A 125 -1.12 5.96 6.75
CA GLY A 125 -1.47 5.43 8.06
C GLY A 125 -0.32 4.76 8.81
N VAL A 126 0.93 5.10 8.48
CA VAL A 126 2.12 4.61 9.19
C VAL A 126 2.15 5.14 10.62
N LYS A 127 2.31 4.23 11.58
CA LYS A 127 2.46 4.53 13.02
C LYS A 127 3.82 4.15 13.60
N TYR A 128 4.52 3.22 12.95
CA TYR A 128 5.78 2.69 13.46
C TYR A 128 6.81 2.66 12.35
N ILE A 129 7.99 3.21 12.61
CA ILE A 129 9.10 3.28 11.67
C ILE A 129 10.35 2.67 12.29
N ALA A 130 11.00 1.75 11.58
CA ALA A 130 12.33 1.23 11.92
C ALA A 130 13.35 1.64 10.85
N SER A 131 14.47 2.23 11.27
CA SER A 131 15.54 2.67 10.37
C SER A 131 16.91 2.54 11.05
N PRO A 132 18.02 2.34 10.33
CA PRO A 132 19.36 2.30 10.93
C PRO A 132 19.75 3.60 11.65
N GLY A 133 19.23 4.75 11.21
CA GLY A 133 19.72 6.07 11.64
C GLY A 133 21.11 6.41 11.09
N GLY A 134 21.65 7.54 11.53
CA GLY A 134 22.95 8.07 11.12
C GLY A 134 22.88 9.05 9.94
N SER A 135 21.75 9.75 9.77
CA SER A 135 21.65 10.89 8.86
C SER A 135 22.16 12.16 9.54
N ALA A 136 22.74 13.09 8.77
CA ALA A 136 23.07 14.42 9.28
C ALA A 136 21.81 15.23 9.68
N LYS A 137 20.64 14.82 9.21
CA LYS A 137 19.33 15.46 9.44
C LYS A 137 18.40 14.60 10.28
N ASP A 138 18.93 13.67 11.09
CA ASP A 138 18.08 12.80 11.91
C ASP A 138 17.20 13.60 12.88
N ASP A 139 17.65 14.76 13.37
CA ASP A 139 16.84 15.64 14.23
C ASP A 139 15.57 16.14 13.53
N GLU A 140 15.64 16.48 12.23
CA GLU A 140 14.47 16.88 11.42
C GLU A 140 13.50 15.70 11.24
N VAL A 141 14.04 14.48 11.08
CA VAL A 141 13.26 13.24 10.90
C VAL A 141 12.56 12.86 12.20
N ILE A 142 13.26 12.92 13.33
CA ILE A 142 12.71 12.67 14.67
C ILE A 142 11.63 13.72 14.98
N GLY A 143 11.88 14.99 14.66
CA GLY A 143 10.91 16.07 14.78
C GLY A 143 9.61 15.77 14.03
N ALA A 144 9.71 15.39 12.75
CA ALA A 144 8.55 15.01 11.96
C ALA A 144 7.82 13.77 12.52
N CYS A 145 8.54 12.77 13.01
CA CYS A 145 7.92 11.61 13.66
C CYS A 145 7.12 12.02 14.91
N ASN A 146 7.68 12.90 15.74
CA ASN A 146 6.99 13.41 16.94
C ASN A 146 5.77 14.27 16.57
N GLU A 147 5.86 15.12 15.54
CA GLU A 147 4.73 15.92 15.03
C GLU A 147 3.55 15.03 14.60
N HIS A 148 3.84 13.88 14.00
CA HIS A 148 2.84 12.97 13.43
C HIS A 148 2.40 11.84 14.37
N ASP A 149 2.90 11.82 15.61
CA ASP A 149 2.71 10.73 16.60
C ASP A 149 3.13 9.36 16.04
N ILE A 150 4.30 9.33 15.41
CA ILE A 150 4.91 8.14 14.82
C ILE A 150 6.07 7.67 15.71
N VAL A 151 6.04 6.40 16.09
CA VAL A 151 7.13 5.79 16.85
C VAL A 151 8.29 5.46 15.91
N LEU A 152 9.43 6.14 16.09
CA LEU A 152 10.67 5.88 15.35
C LEU A 152 11.64 5.06 16.18
N ILE A 153 12.18 3.99 15.60
CA ILE A 153 13.20 3.13 16.20
C ILE A 153 14.47 3.18 15.34
N HIS A 154 15.55 3.65 15.95
CA HIS A 154 16.89 3.57 15.36
C HIS A 154 17.53 2.22 15.69
N THR A 155 17.79 1.40 14.67
CA THR A 155 18.33 0.04 14.83
C THR A 155 19.86 0.00 14.84
N GLY A 156 20.55 1.01 14.29
CA GLY A 156 22.00 1.04 14.15
C GLY A 156 22.58 0.03 13.15
N VAL A 157 21.75 -0.76 12.47
CA VAL A 157 22.17 -1.83 11.55
C VAL A 157 21.63 -1.55 10.15
N ARG A 158 22.51 -1.40 9.16
CA ARG A 158 22.13 -1.29 7.74
C ARG A 158 22.00 -2.67 7.10
N LEU A 159 20.98 -2.85 6.27
CA LEU A 159 20.62 -4.15 5.67
C LEU A 159 20.79 -4.14 4.15
N PHE A 160 21.93 -3.67 3.65
CA PHE A 160 22.19 -3.70 2.21
C PHE A 160 22.33 -5.13 1.69
N HIS A 161 21.64 -5.42 0.60
CA HIS A 161 21.76 -6.67 -0.15
C HIS A 161 21.99 -6.32 -1.62
N HIS A 162 23.03 -6.91 -2.22
CA HIS A 162 23.49 -6.62 -3.59
C HIS A 162 23.13 -7.78 -4.52
#